data_AF-A0A7C2KL28-F1
#
_entry.id   AF-A0A7C2KL28-F1
#
_cell.length_a   1.000
_cell.length_b   1.000
_cell.length_c   1.000
_cell.angle_alpha   90.00
_cell.angle_beta   90.00
_cell.angle_gamma   90.00
#
_symmetry.space_group_name_H-M   'P 1'
#
loop_
_entity.id
_entity.type
_entity.pdbx_description
1 polymer ?
#
loop_
_entity_poly.entity_id
_entity_poly.type
_entity_poly.pdbx_seq_one_letter_code
_entity_poly.pdbx_strand_id
1 'polypeptide(L)'
;LVMLVFFWGAFLYVQMRTPPARTLDVYVIGKQWMWHVQHPNGKRENNELHVPIGQPVKLIMTSQDVIHSFYIPAFRVKQDVLPGRYTIMWFEATKPGEYHLFCAEYCGTEHSLMIGRVVAMPLADYERWLATPGPVVLPDGSIDTGQPTITANLGDPMAAAGSQLFTSLGCAGCHAMAGGGVGPSMQGLYGATEKMADGSTVTADENYLRESILNPNAKIVAGYPAVMPSYQGQISEDQLNQLIAYIKSLADTGN
;
A
#
# COMPACT_ATOMS: atom_id res chain seq x y z
N LEU A 1 35.17 19.80 3.01
CA LEU A 1 34.65 18.96 1.91
C LEU A 1 33.87 17.76 2.42
N VAL A 2 34.48 16.84 3.20
CA VAL A 2 33.81 15.61 3.69
C VAL A 2 32.52 15.89 4.45
N MET A 3 32.54 16.84 5.40
CA MET A 3 31.32 17.23 6.14
C MET A 3 30.22 17.78 5.22
N LEU A 4 30.57 18.58 4.20
CA LEU A 4 29.60 19.11 3.24
C LEU A 4 28.94 17.99 2.43
N VAL A 5 29.72 17.03 1.94
CA VAL A 5 29.21 15.86 1.21
C VAL A 5 28.31 15.01 2.10
N PHE A 6 28.70 14.81 3.37
CA PHE A 6 27.89 14.07 4.34
C PHE A 6 26.54 14.74 4.57
N PHE A 7 26.51 16.03 4.92
CA PHE A 7 25.25 16.74 5.18
C PHE A 7 24.37 16.83 3.93
N TRP A 8 24.97 17.04 2.75
CA TRP A 8 24.24 17.02 1.48
C TRP A 8 23.61 15.65 1.20
N GLY A 9 24.39 14.57 1.37
CA GLY A 9 23.92 13.20 1.21
C GLY A 9 22.83 12.84 2.20
N ALA A 10 22.97 13.24 3.47
CA ALA A 10 21.97 13.03 4.50
C ALA A 10 20.67 13.79 4.21
N PHE A 11 20.76 15.05 3.78
CA PHE A 11 19.59 15.84 3.36
C PHE A 11 18.86 15.18 2.19
N LEU A 12 19.59 14.80 1.13
CA LEU A 12 19.01 14.08 0.00
C LEU A 12 18.42 12.73 0.42
N TYR A 13 19.08 12.00 1.31
CA TYR A 13 18.57 10.73 1.82
C TYR A 13 17.23 10.91 2.55
N VAL A 14 17.14 11.88 3.45
CA VAL A 14 15.88 12.19 4.16
C VAL A 14 14.81 12.59 3.17
N GLN A 15 15.13 13.50 2.22
CA GLN A 15 14.19 13.89 1.18
C GLN A 15 13.68 12.67 0.39
N MET A 16 14.57 11.81 -0.12
CA MET A 16 14.20 10.61 -0.86
C MET A 16 13.45 9.56 -0.02
N ARG A 17 13.59 9.56 1.31
CA ARG A 17 12.94 8.60 2.22
C ARG A 17 11.64 9.09 2.81
N THR A 18 11.35 10.38 2.73
CA THR A 18 10.14 10.99 3.31
C THR A 18 9.19 11.41 2.19
N PRO A 19 8.11 10.63 1.94
CA PRO A 19 7.09 11.02 0.98
C PRO A 19 6.45 12.37 1.36
N PRO A 20 6.06 13.20 0.39
CA PRO A 20 5.22 14.37 0.64
C PRO A 20 3.89 14.00 1.32
N ALA A 21 3.26 14.95 2.02
CA ALA A 21 2.01 14.69 2.74
C ALA A 21 0.81 14.35 1.83
N ARG A 22 0.83 14.81 0.58
CA ARG A 22 -0.22 14.51 -0.42
C ARG A 22 0.37 13.66 -1.53
N THR A 23 0.09 12.37 -1.48
CA THR A 23 0.54 11.37 -2.45
C THR A 23 -0.64 10.66 -3.08
N LEU A 24 -0.47 10.24 -4.33
CA LEU A 24 -1.25 9.15 -4.90
C LEU A 24 -0.68 7.85 -4.35
N ASP A 25 -1.42 7.19 -3.46
CA ASP A 25 -1.01 5.91 -2.88
C ASP A 25 -1.35 4.78 -3.84
N VAL A 26 -0.37 3.96 -4.20
CA VAL A 26 -0.55 2.80 -5.09
C VAL A 26 0.02 1.57 -4.39
N TYR A 27 -0.74 0.48 -4.38
CA TYR A 27 -0.33 -0.77 -3.74
C TYR A 27 0.35 -1.66 -4.76
N VAL A 28 1.50 -2.23 -4.40
CA VAL A 28 2.25 -3.13 -5.28
C VAL A 28 2.56 -4.43 -4.55
N ILE A 29 2.31 -5.54 -5.23
CA ILE A 29 2.66 -6.87 -4.76
C ILE A 29 3.65 -7.50 -5.74
N GLY A 30 4.81 -7.88 -5.22
CA GLY A 30 5.76 -8.73 -5.93
C GLY A 30 5.38 -10.20 -5.80
N LYS A 31 5.44 -10.92 -6.92
CA LYS A 31 5.28 -12.38 -7.00
C LYS A 31 6.22 -12.92 -8.08
N GLN A 32 6.73 -14.12 -7.98
CA GLN A 32 7.46 -14.79 -9.05
C GLN A 32 6.54 -14.98 -10.27
N TRP A 33 6.76 -14.37 -11.44
CA TRP A 33 7.70 -13.30 -11.79
C TRP A 33 6.93 -12.13 -12.43
N MET A 34 6.12 -11.46 -11.63
CA MET A 34 5.22 -10.39 -12.01
C MET A 34 5.08 -9.31 -10.92
N TRP A 35 4.67 -8.12 -11.34
CA TRP A 35 4.26 -7.02 -10.47
C TRP A 35 2.74 -6.87 -10.53
N HIS A 36 2.05 -7.06 -9.42
CA HIS A 36 0.63 -6.75 -9.31
C HIS A 36 0.48 -5.36 -8.73
N VAL A 37 -0.25 -4.49 -9.42
CA VAL A 37 -0.45 -3.09 -9.03
C VAL A 37 -1.93 -2.86 -8.80
N GLN A 38 -2.26 -2.15 -7.73
CA GLN A 38 -3.63 -1.76 -7.40
C GLN A 38 -3.69 -0.27 -7.05
N HIS A 39 -4.54 0.45 -7.78
CA HIS A 39 -4.82 1.87 -7.61
C HIS A 39 -5.90 2.13 -6.55
N PRO A 40 -5.98 3.34 -5.98
CA PRO A 40 -7.03 3.71 -5.02
C PRO A 40 -8.45 3.47 -5.54
N ASN A 41 -8.68 3.65 -6.85
CA ASN A 41 -9.99 3.37 -7.43
C ASN A 41 -10.31 1.86 -7.56
N GLY A 42 -9.44 0.98 -7.04
CA GLY A 42 -9.56 -0.47 -7.14
C GLY A 42 -9.09 -1.04 -8.48
N LYS A 43 -8.72 -0.20 -9.45
CA LYS A 43 -8.21 -0.66 -10.75
C LYS A 43 -6.88 -1.39 -10.56
N ARG A 44 -6.75 -2.53 -11.24
CA ARG A 44 -5.59 -3.42 -11.14
C ARG A 44 -4.83 -3.46 -12.45
N GLU A 45 -3.52 -3.65 -12.34
CA GLU A 45 -2.62 -3.82 -13.48
C GLU A 45 -1.60 -4.92 -13.16
N ASN A 46 -1.11 -5.60 -14.20
CA ASN A 46 0.00 -6.54 -14.06
C ASN A 46 1.15 -6.07 -14.94
N ASN A 47 2.35 -5.98 -14.37
CA ASN A 47 3.58 -5.53 -15.02
C ASN A 47 3.48 -4.12 -15.64
N GLU A 48 2.45 -3.36 -15.29
CA GLU A 48 2.23 -1.99 -15.72
C GLU A 48 1.88 -1.13 -14.50
N LEU A 49 2.34 0.12 -14.54
CA LEU A 49 2.01 1.13 -13.54
C LEU A 49 1.71 2.44 -14.27
N HIS A 50 0.44 2.77 -14.42
CA HIS A 50 0.02 4.06 -14.96
C HIS A 50 0.05 5.12 -13.87
N VAL A 51 0.64 6.29 -14.14
CA VAL A 51 0.77 7.37 -13.15
C VAL A 51 0.60 8.75 -13.80
N PRO A 52 0.02 9.73 -13.08
CA PRO A 52 -0.03 11.10 -13.54
C PRO A 52 1.35 11.78 -13.39
N ILE A 53 1.71 12.64 -14.35
CA ILE A 53 2.85 13.54 -14.20
C ILE A 53 2.54 14.69 -13.23
N GLY A 54 3.56 15.22 -12.55
CA GLY A 54 3.45 16.38 -11.67
C GLY A 54 2.70 16.12 -10.35
N GLN A 55 2.46 14.86 -10.02
CA GLN A 55 1.86 14.44 -8.75
C GLN A 55 2.79 13.43 -8.06
N PRO A 56 3.11 13.61 -6.77
CA PRO A 56 3.84 12.61 -6.01
C PRO A 56 3.08 11.30 -5.92
N VAL A 57 3.74 10.19 -6.27
CA VAL A 57 3.21 8.83 -6.17
C VAL A 57 3.95 8.12 -5.05
N LYS A 58 3.21 7.52 -4.11
CA LYS A 58 3.73 6.68 -3.03
C LYS A 58 3.36 5.23 -3.32
N LEU A 59 4.35 4.38 -3.49
CA LEU A 59 4.17 2.94 -3.62
C LEU A 59 4.23 2.29 -2.24
N ILE A 60 3.19 1.54 -1.88
CA ILE A 60 3.12 0.71 -0.68
C ILE A 60 3.27 -0.73 -1.13
N MET A 61 4.44 -1.32 -0.86
CA MET A 61 4.88 -2.52 -1.57
C MET A 61 5.17 -3.68 -0.61
N THR A 62 4.69 -4.88 -0.95
CA THR A 62 4.96 -6.12 -0.22
C THR A 62 5.23 -7.25 -1.20
N SER A 63 5.79 -8.37 -0.74
CA SER A 63 5.93 -9.59 -1.54
C SER A 63 5.04 -10.70 -1.01
N GLN A 64 4.47 -11.49 -1.92
CA GLN A 64 3.72 -12.70 -1.61
C GLN A 64 4.62 -13.94 -1.45
N ASP A 65 5.87 -13.88 -1.89
CA ASP A 65 6.77 -15.03 -1.91
C ASP A 65 8.20 -14.72 -1.40
N VAL A 66 9.11 -14.33 -2.29
CA VAL A 66 10.53 -14.08 -2.03
C VAL A 66 10.82 -12.58 -2.06
N ILE A 67 12.06 -12.19 -1.75
CA ILE A 67 12.46 -10.79 -1.87
C ILE A 67 12.54 -10.43 -3.36
N HIS A 68 11.98 -9.28 -3.71
CA HIS A 68 12.13 -8.62 -5.01
C HIS A 68 12.74 -7.23 -4.82
N SER A 69 13.04 -6.51 -5.88
CA SER A 69 13.35 -5.08 -5.79
C SER A 69 12.71 -4.32 -6.94
N PHE A 70 11.77 -3.44 -6.61
CA PHE A 70 11.07 -2.61 -7.59
C PHE A 70 12.03 -1.51 -8.07
N TYR A 71 12.39 -1.51 -9.36
CA TYR A 71 13.40 -0.59 -9.89
C TYR A 71 12.94 0.13 -11.16
N ILE A 72 12.92 1.46 -11.12
CA ILE A 72 12.68 2.32 -12.28
C ILE A 72 13.98 3.12 -12.56
N PRO A 73 14.86 2.65 -13.47
CA PRO A 73 16.16 3.28 -13.70
C PRO A 73 16.08 4.74 -14.11
N ALA A 74 15.10 5.08 -14.96
CA ALA A 74 14.90 6.44 -15.45
C ALA A 74 14.60 7.44 -14.32
N PHE A 75 13.99 6.97 -13.23
CA PHE A 75 13.63 7.78 -12.06
C PHE A 75 14.71 7.70 -10.97
N ARG A 76 15.71 6.81 -11.13
CA ARG A 76 16.78 6.55 -10.15
C ARG A 76 16.25 6.11 -8.78
N VAL A 77 15.09 5.46 -8.75
CA VAL A 77 14.48 4.93 -7.53
C VAL A 77 14.46 3.41 -7.58
N LYS A 78 14.95 2.79 -6.51
CA LYS A 78 14.90 1.34 -6.28
C LYS A 78 14.59 1.07 -4.81
N GLN A 79 13.80 0.06 -4.53
CA GLN A 79 13.49 -0.34 -3.16
C GLN A 79 13.16 -1.83 -3.16
N ASP A 80 13.83 -2.54 -2.27
CA ASP A 80 13.57 -3.96 -2.03
C ASP A 80 12.14 -4.11 -1.51
N VAL A 81 11.45 -5.11 -2.02
CA VAL A 81 10.07 -5.47 -1.72
C VAL A 81 10.11 -6.81 -0.98
N LEU A 82 9.73 -6.78 0.30
CA LEU A 82 9.96 -7.90 1.21
C LEU A 82 8.66 -8.63 1.57
N PRO A 83 8.72 -9.94 1.80
CA PRO A 83 7.61 -10.67 2.42
C PRO A 83 7.36 -10.22 3.86
N GLY A 84 6.10 -10.23 4.27
CA GLY A 84 5.71 -10.02 5.67
C GLY A 84 5.72 -8.57 6.16
N ARG A 85 6.21 -7.61 5.38
CA ARG A 85 6.18 -6.19 5.73
C ARG A 85 6.00 -5.31 4.49
N TYR A 86 5.41 -4.14 4.67
CA TYR A 86 5.41 -3.09 3.66
C TYR A 86 6.75 -2.36 3.62
N THR A 87 7.16 -2.09 2.40
CA THR A 87 8.22 -1.14 2.05
C THR A 87 7.62 0.01 1.25
N ILE A 88 8.14 1.20 1.46
CA ILE A 88 7.64 2.41 0.84
C ILE A 88 8.69 2.96 -0.11
N MET A 89 8.27 3.29 -1.31
CA MET A 89 9.01 4.11 -2.28
C MET A 89 8.11 5.27 -2.67
N TRP A 90 8.68 6.43 -2.99
CA TRP A 90 7.93 7.50 -3.63
C TRP A 90 8.74 8.13 -4.77
N PHE A 91 8.04 8.71 -5.74
CA PHE A 91 8.62 9.48 -6.83
C PHE A 91 7.60 10.47 -7.40
N GLU A 92 8.07 11.41 -8.22
CA GLU A 92 7.21 12.29 -9.02
C GLU A 92 7.65 12.19 -10.48
N ALA A 93 6.76 11.70 -11.35
CA ALA A 93 7.02 11.65 -12.77
C ALA A 93 6.91 13.07 -13.37
N THR A 94 7.96 13.56 -14.01
CA THR A 94 8.00 14.95 -14.53
C THR A 94 7.81 15.06 -16.03
N LYS A 95 7.90 13.94 -16.76
CA LYS A 95 7.79 13.89 -18.23
C LYS A 95 6.89 12.73 -18.65
N PRO A 96 5.92 12.96 -19.55
CA PRO A 96 5.14 11.87 -20.12
C PRO A 96 6.04 10.89 -20.86
N GLY A 97 5.68 9.61 -20.83
CA GLY A 97 6.40 8.55 -21.53
C GLY A 97 6.27 7.20 -20.86
N GLU A 98 6.82 6.19 -21.53
CA GLU A 98 6.96 4.83 -20.99
C GLU A 98 8.38 4.64 -20.48
N TYR A 99 8.50 4.07 -19.28
CA TYR A 99 9.77 3.81 -18.62
C TYR A 99 9.84 2.36 -18.20
N HIS A 100 11.01 1.73 -18.36
CA HIS A 100 11.18 0.34 -17.95
C HIS A 100 11.10 0.18 -16.43
N LEU A 101 10.40 -0.87 -16.01
CA LEU A 101 10.37 -1.39 -14.66
C LEU A 101 11.08 -2.74 -14.63
N PHE A 102 11.95 -2.95 -13.65
CA PHE A 102 12.69 -4.20 -13.46
C PHE A 102 12.53 -4.72 -12.04
N CYS A 103 12.65 -6.03 -11.88
CA CYS A 103 13.12 -6.62 -10.64
C CYS A 103 14.65 -6.54 -10.56
N ALA A 104 15.18 -5.98 -9.48
CA ALA A 104 16.61 -5.80 -9.27
C ALA A 104 17.19 -6.63 -8.09
N GLU A 105 16.45 -7.64 -7.63
CA GLU A 105 16.88 -8.60 -6.62
C GLU A 105 16.64 -10.01 -7.16
N TYR A 106 17.62 -10.91 -7.03
CA TYR A 106 17.51 -12.24 -7.65
C TYR A 106 16.38 -13.03 -6.99
N CYS A 107 15.26 -13.15 -7.70
CA CYS A 107 14.02 -13.73 -7.18
C CYS A 107 13.69 -15.10 -7.78
N GLY A 108 14.62 -15.77 -8.46
CA GLY A 108 14.45 -17.13 -8.97
C GLY A 108 14.78 -17.29 -10.46
N THR A 109 14.36 -18.42 -11.04
CA THR A 109 14.75 -18.86 -12.39
C THR A 109 14.38 -17.89 -13.50
N GLU A 110 13.23 -17.22 -13.40
CA GLU A 110 12.79 -16.23 -14.39
C GLU A 110 13.00 -14.78 -13.90
N HIS A 111 13.95 -14.55 -12.98
CA HIS A 111 14.27 -13.22 -12.46
C HIS A 111 14.46 -12.17 -13.56
N SER A 112 15.19 -12.51 -14.64
CA SER A 112 15.42 -11.60 -15.76
C SER A 112 14.19 -11.31 -16.62
N LEU A 113 13.12 -12.11 -16.48
CA LEU A 113 11.84 -11.91 -17.16
C LEU A 113 10.84 -11.14 -16.29
N MET A 114 11.15 -10.89 -15.02
CA MET A 114 10.32 -10.07 -14.13
C MET A 114 10.48 -8.57 -14.44
N ILE A 115 9.93 -8.18 -15.58
CA ILE A 115 9.99 -6.84 -16.13
C ILE A 115 8.58 -6.24 -16.23
N GLY A 116 8.52 -4.93 -16.43
CA GLY A 116 7.28 -4.21 -16.67
C GLY A 116 7.55 -2.82 -17.23
N ARG A 117 6.53 -1.97 -17.16
CA ARG A 117 6.65 -0.56 -17.55
C ARG A 117 5.87 0.37 -16.63
N VAL A 118 6.37 1.58 -16.50
CA VAL A 118 5.66 2.72 -15.91
C VAL A 118 5.21 3.63 -17.04
N VAL A 119 3.92 3.91 -17.10
CA VAL A 119 3.32 4.80 -18.11
C VAL A 119 2.98 6.12 -17.41
N ALA A 120 3.84 7.13 -17.59
CA ALA A 120 3.58 8.46 -17.07
C ALA A 120 2.79 9.27 -18.10
N MET A 121 1.67 9.84 -17.69
CA MET A 121 0.77 10.59 -18.59
C MET A 121 0.26 11.89 -17.97
N PRO A 122 -0.20 12.86 -18.80
CA PRO A 122 -0.93 14.02 -18.31
C PRO A 122 -2.07 13.64 -17.37
N LEU A 123 -2.32 14.45 -16.34
CA LEU A 123 -3.35 14.17 -15.33
C LEU A 123 -4.73 13.86 -15.94
N ALA A 124 -5.15 14.64 -16.94
CA ALA A 124 -6.42 14.40 -17.63
C ALA A 124 -6.47 13.05 -18.39
N ASP A 125 -5.33 12.55 -18.85
CA ASP A 125 -5.24 11.25 -19.52
C ASP A 125 -5.31 10.13 -18.50
N TYR A 126 -4.64 10.33 -17.36
CA TYR A 126 -4.67 9.42 -16.22
C TYR A 126 -6.09 9.27 -15.65
N GLU A 127 -6.80 10.38 -15.45
CA GLU A 127 -8.20 10.36 -14.98
C GLU A 127 -9.13 9.63 -15.97
N ARG A 128 -8.97 9.87 -17.28
CA ARG A 128 -9.72 9.16 -18.32
C ARG A 128 -9.38 7.66 -18.34
N TRP A 129 -8.10 7.33 -18.18
CA TRP A 129 -7.66 5.95 -18.07
C TRP A 129 -8.27 5.28 -16.84
N LEU A 130 -8.28 5.93 -15.68
CA LEU A 130 -8.91 5.42 -14.45
C LEU A 130 -10.41 5.16 -14.63
N ALA A 131 -11.11 6.01 -15.38
CA ALA A 131 -12.54 5.87 -15.67
C ALA A 131 -12.87 4.76 -16.68
N THR A 132 -11.87 4.24 -17.40
CA THR A 132 -12.07 3.14 -18.34
C THR A 132 -12.12 1.82 -17.57
N PRO A 133 -13.19 1.00 -17.74
CA PRO A 133 -13.24 -0.36 -17.20
C PRO A 133 -11.97 -1.12 -17.58
N GLY A 134 -11.13 -1.42 -16.59
CA GLY A 134 -9.99 -2.32 -16.77
C GLY A 134 -10.44 -3.77 -16.59
N PRO A 135 -9.72 -4.75 -17.17
CA PRO A 135 -9.87 -6.14 -16.78
C PRO A 135 -9.64 -6.28 -15.26
N VAL A 136 -10.56 -6.94 -14.56
CA VAL A 136 -10.36 -7.28 -13.15
C VAL A 136 -9.44 -8.49 -13.11
N VAL A 137 -8.17 -8.31 -12.77
CA VAL A 137 -7.25 -9.45 -12.65
C VAL A 137 -7.42 -10.09 -11.26
N LEU A 138 -7.84 -11.36 -11.25
CA LEU A 138 -8.00 -12.16 -10.05
C LEU A 138 -6.63 -12.60 -9.47
N PRO A 139 -6.55 -13.00 -8.19
CA PRO A 139 -5.30 -13.41 -7.54
C PRO A 139 -4.53 -14.56 -8.21
N ASP A 140 -5.20 -15.31 -9.09
CA ASP A 140 -4.63 -16.41 -9.89
C ASP A 140 -4.11 -15.98 -11.27
N GLY A 141 -4.19 -14.68 -11.60
CA GLY A 141 -3.78 -14.15 -12.89
C GLY A 141 -4.84 -14.26 -13.99
N SER A 142 -6.03 -14.79 -13.68
CA SER A 142 -7.16 -14.79 -14.62
C SER A 142 -7.80 -13.41 -14.75
N ILE A 143 -8.37 -13.14 -15.91
CA ILE A 143 -9.09 -11.90 -16.21
C ILE A 143 -10.58 -12.14 -15.96
N ASP A 144 -11.11 -11.53 -14.92
CA ASP A 144 -12.55 -11.40 -14.73
C ASP A 144 -13.08 -10.34 -15.72
N THR A 145 -13.91 -10.81 -16.63
CA THR A 145 -14.64 -10.01 -17.63
C THR A 145 -15.91 -9.39 -17.06
N GLY A 146 -16.14 -9.53 -15.76
CA GLY A 146 -17.22 -8.90 -15.01
C GLY A 146 -17.15 -7.38 -15.09
N GLN A 147 -18.29 -6.78 -15.38
CA GLN A 147 -18.46 -5.34 -15.57
C GLN A 147 -18.22 -4.63 -14.22
N PRO A 148 -17.21 -3.74 -14.09
CA PRO A 148 -17.06 -2.97 -12.87
C PRO A 148 -18.23 -2.00 -12.74
N THR A 149 -18.99 -2.12 -11.66
CA THR A 149 -20.04 -1.17 -11.28
C THR A 149 -19.37 0.14 -10.84
N ILE A 150 -19.17 1.03 -11.82
CA ILE A 150 -18.74 2.40 -11.55
C ILE A 150 -19.87 3.13 -10.84
N THR A 151 -19.81 3.19 -9.51
CA THR A 151 -20.60 4.14 -8.72
C THR A 151 -19.75 5.38 -8.48
N ALA A 152 -19.89 6.33 -9.40
CA ALA A 152 -19.42 7.69 -9.21
C ALA A 152 -20.24 8.33 -8.07
N ASN A 153 -19.77 8.20 -6.82
CA ASN A 153 -20.03 9.06 -5.64
C ASN A 153 -19.79 8.33 -4.29
N LEU A 154 -18.69 7.59 -4.11
CA LEU A 154 -18.38 6.96 -2.82
C LEU A 154 -16.87 6.86 -2.60
N GLY A 155 -16.25 7.88 -1.99
CA GLY A 155 -14.90 7.78 -1.40
C GLY A 155 -13.83 7.14 -2.29
N ASP A 156 -12.80 6.59 -1.64
CA ASP A 156 -11.79 5.71 -2.25
C ASP A 156 -12.39 4.28 -2.36
N PRO A 157 -12.57 3.69 -3.56
CA PRO A 157 -13.10 2.34 -3.74
C PRO A 157 -12.34 1.23 -2.98
N MET A 158 -11.02 1.36 -2.77
CA MET A 158 -10.29 0.44 -1.91
C MET A 158 -10.75 0.57 -0.46
N ALA A 159 -10.96 1.79 0.03
CA ALA A 159 -11.50 2.04 1.36
C ALA A 159 -12.95 1.54 1.49
N ALA A 160 -13.77 1.69 0.45
CA ALA A 160 -15.13 1.16 0.43
C ALA A 160 -15.16 -0.38 0.49
N ALA A 161 -14.33 -1.06 -0.32
CA ALA A 161 -14.16 -2.51 -0.26
C ALA A 161 -13.63 -2.96 1.12
N GLY A 162 -12.67 -2.22 1.68
CA GLY A 162 -12.13 -2.44 3.02
C GLY A 162 -13.19 -2.32 4.11
N SER A 163 -14.10 -1.35 4.02
CA SER A 163 -15.22 -1.18 4.96
C SER A 163 -16.17 -2.38 4.94
N GLN A 164 -16.45 -2.93 3.76
CA GLN A 164 -17.27 -4.12 3.62
C GLN A 164 -16.58 -5.34 4.24
N LEU A 165 -15.29 -5.52 3.95
CA LEU A 165 -14.47 -6.59 4.54
C LEU A 165 -14.39 -6.47 6.07
N PHE A 166 -14.20 -5.26 6.59
CA PHE A 166 -14.14 -4.98 8.02
C PHE A 166 -15.43 -5.43 8.74
N THR A 167 -16.57 -5.27 8.07
CA THR A 167 -17.86 -5.74 8.59
C THR A 167 -18.00 -7.26 8.44
N SER A 168 -17.68 -7.81 7.27
CA SER A 168 -17.86 -9.25 6.99
C SER A 168 -16.94 -10.15 7.81
N LEU A 169 -15.74 -9.66 8.14
CA LEU A 169 -14.75 -10.37 8.96
C LEU A 169 -15.01 -10.22 10.46
N GLY A 170 -16.04 -9.46 10.87
CA GLY A 170 -16.43 -9.27 12.26
C GLY A 170 -15.62 -8.24 13.03
N CYS A 171 -14.71 -7.50 12.38
CA CYS A 171 -13.85 -6.50 13.04
C CYS A 171 -14.67 -5.45 13.79
N ALA A 172 -15.80 -5.01 13.21
CA ALA A 172 -16.73 -4.05 13.80
C ALA A 172 -17.36 -4.52 15.12
N GLY A 173 -17.39 -5.83 15.39
CA GLY A 173 -17.91 -6.37 16.65
C GLY A 173 -17.01 -6.09 17.85
N CYS A 174 -15.70 -5.93 17.63
CA CYS A 174 -14.72 -5.63 18.68
C CYS A 174 -14.22 -4.17 18.63
N HIS A 175 -14.08 -3.61 17.43
CA HIS A 175 -13.50 -2.29 17.21
C HIS A 175 -14.58 -1.24 16.91
N ALA A 176 -14.87 -0.41 17.90
CA ALA A 176 -15.77 0.73 17.77
C ALA A 176 -15.04 1.97 17.24
N MET A 177 -15.72 2.82 16.45
CA MET A 177 -15.11 4.04 15.89
C MET A 177 -14.65 4.98 17.00
N ALA A 178 -15.50 5.31 17.97
CA ALA A 178 -15.15 6.21 19.08
C ALA A 178 -14.37 5.53 20.23
N GLY A 179 -13.92 4.27 20.07
CA GLY A 179 -13.32 3.49 21.14
C GLY A 179 -14.34 2.93 22.15
N GLY A 180 -13.85 2.45 23.29
CA GLY A 180 -14.68 1.85 24.35
C GLY A 180 -15.21 0.44 24.07
N GLY A 181 -14.82 -0.17 22.95
CA GLY A 181 -15.10 -1.57 22.62
C GLY A 181 -14.11 -2.55 23.25
N VAL A 182 -14.19 -3.82 22.84
CA VAL A 182 -13.24 -4.88 23.23
C VAL A 182 -11.85 -4.62 22.65
N GLY A 183 -11.78 -3.95 21.49
CA GLY A 183 -10.55 -3.48 20.86
C GLY A 183 -10.42 -1.95 20.84
N PRO A 184 -9.23 -1.44 20.48
CA PRO A 184 -8.97 -0.01 20.35
C PRO A 184 -9.83 0.68 19.29
N SER A 185 -9.91 2.02 19.41
CA SER A 185 -10.60 2.90 18.46
C SER A 185 -9.99 2.81 17.07
N MET A 186 -10.84 2.85 16.05
CA MET A 186 -10.41 2.93 14.64
C MET A 186 -10.40 4.37 14.10
N GLN A 187 -11.08 5.29 14.77
CA GLN A 187 -11.16 6.69 14.38
C GLN A 187 -9.84 7.39 14.71
N GLY A 188 -9.18 8.00 13.72
CA GLY A 188 -7.92 8.70 13.94
C GLY A 188 -6.73 7.78 14.29
N LEU A 189 -6.86 6.46 14.12
CA LEU A 189 -5.81 5.50 14.48
C LEU A 189 -4.57 5.67 13.60
N TYR A 190 -4.75 5.72 12.28
CA TYR A 190 -3.62 5.74 11.37
C TYR A 190 -2.78 7.02 11.53
N GLY A 191 -1.47 6.84 11.73
CA GLY A 191 -0.53 7.93 12.03
C GLY A 191 -0.49 8.36 13.51
N ALA A 192 -1.41 7.89 14.35
CA ALA A 192 -1.34 8.15 15.79
C ALA A 192 -0.18 7.40 16.46
N THR A 193 0.24 7.89 17.63
CA THR A 193 1.20 7.19 18.48
C THR A 193 0.45 6.41 19.54
N GLU A 194 0.53 5.09 19.46
CA GLU A 194 -0.12 4.17 20.38
C GLU A 194 0.85 3.69 21.45
N LYS A 195 0.36 3.56 22.69
CA LYS A 195 1.11 3.00 23.81
C LYS A 195 0.79 1.51 23.94
N MET A 196 1.81 0.68 24.01
CA MET A 196 1.69 -0.77 24.13
C MET A 196 1.62 -1.21 25.59
N ALA A 197 1.13 -2.41 25.83
CA ALA A 197 1.01 -3.02 27.16
C ALA A 197 2.37 -3.25 27.85
N ASP A 198 3.45 -3.41 27.08
CA ASP A 198 4.83 -3.52 27.58
C ASP A 198 5.48 -2.16 27.93
N GLY A 199 4.75 -1.05 27.71
CA GLY A 199 5.20 0.31 27.97
C GLY A 199 5.90 0.99 26.80
N SER A 200 6.15 0.28 25.69
CA SER A 200 6.68 0.86 24.46
C SER A 200 5.64 1.72 23.73
N THR A 201 6.09 2.52 22.77
CA THR A 201 5.22 3.33 21.90
C THR A 201 5.49 3.01 20.44
N VAL A 202 4.44 2.93 19.64
CA VAL A 202 4.51 2.62 18.20
C VAL A 202 3.65 3.60 17.43
N THR A 203 4.14 4.08 16.29
CA THR A 203 3.32 4.82 15.33
C THR A 203 2.46 3.84 14.55
N ALA A 204 1.15 4.11 14.47
CA ALA A 204 0.20 3.28 13.74
C ALA A 204 0.31 3.49 12.22
N ASP A 205 1.41 3.00 11.64
CA ASP A 205 1.69 2.99 10.21
C ASP A 205 1.15 1.72 9.51
N GLU A 206 1.35 1.60 8.20
CA GLU A 206 0.87 0.42 7.45
C GLU A 206 1.46 -0.91 7.97
N ASN A 207 2.68 -0.91 8.49
CA ASN A 207 3.32 -2.11 9.05
C ASN A 207 2.73 -2.49 10.39
N TYR A 208 2.45 -1.53 11.26
CA TYR A 208 1.74 -1.77 12.51
C TYR A 208 0.36 -2.37 12.24
N LEU A 209 -0.43 -1.77 11.34
CA LEU A 209 -1.76 -2.27 11.00
C LEU A 209 -1.72 -3.71 10.44
N ARG A 210 -0.77 -3.99 9.54
CA ARG A 210 -0.53 -5.33 9.02
C ARG A 210 -0.21 -6.33 10.14
N GLU A 211 0.73 -5.98 11.00
CA GLU A 211 1.16 -6.86 12.09
C GLU A 211 0.02 -7.08 13.09
N SER A 212 -0.78 -6.06 13.41
CA SER A 212 -1.96 -6.20 14.27
C SER A 212 -3.03 -7.10 13.66
N ILE A 213 -3.23 -7.09 12.34
CA ILE A 213 -4.24 -7.95 11.68
C ILE A 213 -3.76 -9.40 11.57
N LEU A 214 -2.48 -9.60 11.22
CA LEU A 214 -1.93 -10.94 10.96
C LEU A 214 -1.40 -11.61 12.24
N ASN A 215 -0.77 -10.84 13.13
CA ASN A 215 -0.13 -11.28 14.38
C ASN A 215 -0.57 -10.40 15.58
N PRO A 216 -1.88 -10.34 15.91
CA PRO A 216 -2.43 -9.39 16.88
C PRO A 216 -1.80 -9.40 18.27
N ASN A 217 -1.34 -10.57 18.74
CA ASN A 217 -0.74 -10.71 20.07
C ASN A 217 0.72 -10.24 20.14
N ALA A 218 1.33 -9.82 19.02
CA ALA A 218 2.69 -9.29 19.00
C ALA A 218 2.78 -7.90 19.64
N LYS A 219 1.75 -7.07 19.47
CA LYS A 219 1.70 -5.69 19.96
C LYS A 219 0.29 -5.37 20.45
N ILE A 220 0.11 -5.41 21.77
CA ILE A 220 -1.18 -5.17 22.41
C ILE A 220 -1.22 -3.72 22.90
N VAL A 221 -2.24 -2.97 22.50
CA VAL A 221 -2.47 -1.60 22.99
C VAL A 221 -2.75 -1.62 24.50
N ALA A 222 -2.13 -0.70 25.24
CA ALA A 222 -2.29 -0.59 26.67
C ALA A 222 -3.77 -0.43 27.06
N GLY A 223 -4.22 -1.25 28.02
CA GLY A 223 -5.61 -1.24 28.49
C GLY A 223 -6.55 -2.20 27.76
N TYR A 224 -6.08 -2.91 26.72
CA TYR A 224 -6.87 -3.90 25.98
C TYR A 224 -6.38 -5.34 26.22
N PRO A 225 -7.30 -6.33 26.22
CA PRO A 225 -6.94 -7.73 26.40
C PRO A 225 -6.45 -8.38 25.09
N ALA A 226 -5.64 -9.45 25.21
CA ALA A 226 -5.10 -10.23 24.10
C ALA A 226 -6.13 -11.20 23.50
N VAL A 227 -7.20 -10.66 22.90
CA VAL A 227 -8.36 -11.45 22.42
C VAL A 227 -8.62 -11.34 20.93
N MET A 228 -7.90 -10.47 20.21
CA MET A 228 -8.05 -10.32 18.76
C MET A 228 -7.55 -11.59 18.05
N PRO A 229 -8.38 -12.26 17.23
CA PRO A 229 -7.96 -13.43 16.47
C PRO A 229 -7.00 -13.03 15.35
N SER A 230 -6.08 -13.93 14.99
CA SER A 230 -5.23 -13.75 13.81
C SER A 230 -6.02 -13.97 12.53
N TYR A 231 -5.79 -13.13 11.52
CA TYR A 231 -6.31 -13.31 10.16
C TYR A 231 -5.25 -13.84 9.18
N GLN A 232 -4.10 -14.27 9.70
CA GLN A 232 -3.06 -14.87 8.86
C GLN A 232 -3.58 -16.11 8.13
N GLY A 233 -3.41 -16.14 6.81
CA GLY A 233 -3.89 -17.23 5.95
C GLY A 233 -5.41 -17.24 5.71
N GLN A 234 -6.17 -16.31 6.32
CA GLN A 234 -7.62 -16.20 6.13
C GLN A 234 -8.00 -15.09 5.14
N ILE A 235 -7.09 -14.14 4.91
CA ILE A 235 -7.27 -13.03 3.97
C ILE A 235 -6.10 -12.98 2.98
N SER A 236 -6.37 -12.52 1.76
CA SER A 236 -5.33 -12.25 0.76
C SER A 236 -4.63 -10.91 1.01
N GLU A 237 -3.49 -10.70 0.37
CA GLU A 237 -2.79 -9.40 0.40
C GLU A 237 -3.65 -8.25 -0.14
N ASP A 238 -4.48 -8.49 -1.16
CA ASP A 238 -5.42 -7.48 -1.67
C ASP A 238 -6.45 -7.10 -0.61
N GLN A 239 -7.03 -8.09 0.08
CA GLN A 239 -8.00 -7.86 1.13
C GLN A 239 -7.37 -7.10 2.30
N LEU A 240 -6.12 -7.42 2.64
CA LEU A 240 -5.37 -6.68 3.65
C LEU A 240 -5.10 -5.23 3.22
N ASN A 241 -4.69 -4.99 1.97
CA ASN A 241 -4.50 -3.63 1.44
C ASN A 241 -5.80 -2.82 1.49
N GLN A 242 -6.94 -3.43 1.16
CA GLN A 242 -8.26 -2.80 1.24
C GLN A 242 -8.63 -2.46 2.69
N LEU A 243 -8.43 -3.37 3.64
CA LEU A 243 -8.63 -3.10 5.07
C LEU A 243 -7.78 -1.93 5.56
N ILE A 244 -6.50 -1.89 5.16
CA ILE A 244 -5.60 -0.78 5.52
C ILE A 244 -6.05 0.53 4.87
N ALA A 245 -6.46 0.51 3.59
CA ALA A 245 -7.00 1.70 2.91
C ALA A 245 -8.23 2.25 3.66
N TYR A 246 -9.10 1.37 4.14
CA TYR A 246 -10.24 1.76 4.96
C TYR A 246 -9.81 2.40 6.28
N ILE A 247 -8.92 1.77 7.05
CA ILE A 247 -8.42 2.32 8.32
C ILE A 247 -7.75 3.68 8.11
N LYS A 248 -7.00 3.84 7.01
CA LYS A 248 -6.40 5.13 6.60
C LYS A 248 -7.45 6.19 6.33
N SER A 249 -8.56 5.85 5.67
CA SER A 249 -9.65 6.80 5.40
C SER A 249 -10.34 7.32 6.67
N LEU A 250 -10.21 6.60 7.79
CA LEU A 250 -10.73 7.01 9.10
C LEU A 250 -9.78 7.95 9.85
N ALA A 251 -8.59 8.26 9.32
CA ALA A 251 -7.65 9.18 9.96
C ALA A 251 -8.17 10.63 9.98
N ASP A 252 -8.87 11.04 8.91
CA ASP A 252 -9.25 12.44 8.67
C ASP A 252 -10.63 12.84 9.24
N THR A 253 -11.44 11.89 9.72
CA THR A 253 -12.80 12.15 10.23
C THR A 253 -12.83 12.69 11.67
N GLY A 254 -11.70 13.22 12.17
CA GLY A 254 -11.50 13.72 13.53
C GLY A 254 -11.37 15.24 13.69
N ASN A 255 -11.87 16.05 12.74
CA ASN A 255 -11.99 17.51 12.89
C ASN A 255 -13.44 17.98 12.73
#